data_AF-A0A1V5R1Y4-F1
#
_entry.id   AF-A0A1V5R1Y4-F1
#
_cell.length_a   1.000
_cell.length_b   1.000
_cell.length_c   1.000
_cell.angle_alpha   90.00
_cell.angle_beta   90.00
_cell.angle_gamma   90.00
#
_symmetry.space_group_name_H-M   'P 1'
#
loop_
_entity.id
_entity.type
_entity.pdbx_description
1 polymer ?
#
loop_
_entity_poly.entity_id
_entity_poly.type
_entity_poly.pdbx_seq_one_letter_code
_entity_poly.pdbx_strand_id
1 'polypeptide(L)'
;MVGAGAGEEVHKRTTGKAIAQGADAWRTQRLKDEKLGMAWSGRYSGTVTWTQTVADPNGMAPPMTFHFSGPMTADLDAKTGALRIEYSLKGSAPNLVGGATVGISMNLSMTSSGALTGRAEGGSFSAEGAATSVSHFRADFGGLEGAPPPQEQTQRGSATVRASGTYTRETLTGTLTTPGSQARPLNFTLSKGR
;
A
#
# COMPACT_ATOMS: atom_id res chain seq x y z
N MET A 1 -59.25 -27.77 -45.49
CA MET A 1 -58.76 -26.58 -44.74
C MET A 1 -58.20 -27.06 -43.41
N VAL A 2 -56.88 -27.15 -43.29
CA VAL A 2 -56.18 -27.37 -42.01
C VAL A 2 -55.05 -26.33 -42.06
N GLY A 3 -55.15 -25.22 -41.33
CA GLY A 3 -54.76 -25.16 -39.92
C GLY A 3 -53.48 -24.32 -39.82
N ALA A 4 -53.53 -23.06 -40.26
CA ALA A 4 -52.43 -22.10 -40.19
C ALA A 4 -52.82 -20.99 -39.20
N GLY A 5 -52.58 -21.22 -37.92
CA GLY A 5 -52.93 -20.24 -36.88
C GLY A 5 -52.22 -20.44 -35.53
N ALA A 6 -51.65 -21.62 -35.26
CA ALA A 6 -51.08 -21.92 -33.95
C ALA A 6 -49.56 -21.64 -33.80
N GLY A 7 -48.84 -21.39 -34.90
CA GLY A 7 -47.37 -21.23 -34.87
C GLY A 7 -46.89 -19.82 -34.53
N GLU A 8 -47.66 -18.79 -34.89
CA GLU A 8 -47.17 -17.40 -34.82
C GLU A 8 -47.41 -16.74 -33.45
N GLU A 9 -48.40 -17.23 -32.69
CA GLU A 9 -48.74 -16.69 -31.38
C GLU A 9 -47.82 -17.20 -30.26
N VAL A 10 -47.29 -18.43 -30.41
CA VAL A 10 -46.35 -19.01 -29.45
C VAL A 10 -44.97 -18.35 -29.58
N HIS A 11 -44.54 -17.99 -30.79
CA HIS A 11 -43.21 -17.41 -30.99
C HIS A 11 -43.09 -16.00 -30.39
N LYS A 12 -44.12 -15.16 -30.51
CA LYS A 12 -44.13 -13.82 -29.89
C LYS A 12 -44.20 -13.86 -28.36
N ARG A 13 -44.97 -14.80 -27.79
CA ARG A 13 -45.13 -14.94 -26.32
C ARG A 13 -43.88 -15.46 -25.63
N THR A 14 -43.15 -16.37 -26.28
CA THR A 14 -41.97 -17.01 -25.71
C THR A 14 -40.73 -16.12 -25.85
N THR A 15 -40.56 -15.48 -27.00
CA THR A 15 -39.45 -14.54 -27.25
C THR A 15 -39.58 -13.28 -26.39
N GLY A 16 -40.78 -12.72 -26.22
CA GLY A 16 -41.00 -11.56 -25.34
C GLY A 16 -40.70 -11.82 -23.86
N LYS A 17 -41.03 -13.02 -23.35
CA LYS A 17 -40.70 -13.43 -21.97
C LYS A 17 -39.19 -13.65 -21.77
N ALA A 18 -38.51 -14.27 -22.73
CA ALA A 18 -37.06 -14.49 -22.63
C ALA A 18 -36.27 -13.17 -22.67
N ILE A 19 -36.69 -12.20 -23.51
CA ILE A 19 -36.07 -10.87 -23.57
C ILE A 19 -36.33 -10.08 -22.28
N ALA A 20 -37.54 -10.14 -21.73
CA ALA A 20 -37.87 -9.50 -20.45
C ALA A 20 -37.11 -10.13 -19.26
N GLN A 21 -37.03 -11.47 -19.20
CA GLN A 21 -36.25 -12.18 -18.18
C GLN A 21 -34.74 -11.93 -18.30
N GLY A 22 -34.21 -11.85 -19.52
CA GLY A 22 -32.82 -11.48 -19.77
C GLY A 22 -32.52 -10.03 -19.35
N ALA A 23 -33.42 -9.09 -19.66
CA ALA A 23 -33.29 -7.68 -19.27
C ALA A 23 -33.38 -7.48 -17.75
N ASP A 24 -34.28 -8.20 -17.07
CA ASP A 24 -34.40 -8.15 -15.61
C ASP A 24 -33.25 -8.87 -14.90
N ALA A 25 -32.74 -9.97 -15.46
CA ALA A 25 -31.51 -10.60 -14.96
C ALA A 25 -30.29 -9.68 -15.08
N TRP A 26 -30.16 -8.97 -16.22
CA TRP A 26 -29.12 -7.96 -16.43
C TRP A 26 -29.25 -6.76 -15.48
N ARG A 27 -30.48 -6.24 -15.28
CA ARG A 27 -30.72 -5.17 -14.28
C ARG A 27 -30.43 -5.65 -12.86
N THR A 28 -30.76 -6.90 -12.54
CA THR A 28 -30.54 -7.49 -11.21
C THR A 28 -29.07 -7.78 -10.96
N GLN A 29 -28.31 -8.24 -11.96
CA GLN A 29 -26.85 -8.37 -11.89
C GLN A 29 -26.19 -7.01 -11.76
N ARG A 30 -26.59 -6.02 -12.58
CA ARG A 30 -26.06 -4.66 -12.48
C ARG A 30 -26.36 -4.04 -11.11
N LEU A 31 -27.55 -4.21 -10.56
CA LEU A 31 -27.89 -3.76 -9.21
C LEU A 31 -27.15 -4.54 -8.11
N LYS A 32 -26.83 -5.82 -8.33
CA LYS A 32 -25.97 -6.60 -7.42
C LYS A 32 -24.53 -6.12 -7.48
N ASP A 33 -23.97 -5.92 -8.67
CA ASP A 33 -22.61 -5.40 -8.88
C ASP A 33 -22.49 -3.94 -8.43
N GLU A 34 -23.54 -3.14 -8.59
CA GLU A 34 -23.61 -1.75 -8.12
C GLU A 34 -23.76 -1.68 -6.59
N LYS A 35 -24.50 -2.62 -5.97
CA LYS A 35 -24.53 -2.79 -4.51
C LYS A 35 -23.25 -3.39 -3.94
N LEU A 36 -22.57 -4.29 -4.66
CA LEU A 36 -21.27 -4.88 -4.28
C LEU A 36 -20.13 -3.88 -4.46
N GLY A 37 -20.14 -3.09 -5.54
CA GLY A 37 -19.24 -1.97 -5.77
C GLY A 37 -19.42 -0.87 -4.72
N MET A 38 -20.65 -0.50 -4.36
CA MET A 38 -20.87 0.41 -3.23
C MET A 38 -20.36 -0.17 -1.90
N ALA A 39 -20.44 -1.49 -1.69
CA ALA A 39 -19.95 -2.12 -0.46
C ALA A 39 -18.42 -2.08 -0.33
N TRP A 40 -17.67 -2.12 -1.44
CA TRP A 40 -16.20 -2.16 -1.40
C TRP A 40 -15.52 -0.80 -1.56
N SER A 41 -16.23 0.21 -2.07
CA SER A 41 -15.74 1.60 -2.12
C SER A 41 -15.52 2.16 -0.72
N GLY A 42 -14.44 2.90 -0.51
CA GLY A 42 -14.20 3.62 0.74
C GLY A 42 -12.74 3.74 1.11
N ARG A 43 -12.52 4.37 2.28
CA ARG A 43 -11.20 4.62 2.83
C ARG A 43 -10.79 3.51 3.81
N TYR A 44 -9.66 2.89 3.51
CA TYR A 44 -8.94 2.01 4.41
C TYR A 44 -7.82 2.81 5.09
N SER A 45 -7.58 2.53 6.35
CA SER A 45 -6.51 3.17 7.11
C SER A 45 -5.90 2.20 8.11
N GLY A 46 -4.65 2.44 8.47
CA GLY A 46 -3.94 1.64 9.44
C GLY A 46 -2.58 2.24 9.78
N THR A 47 -1.96 1.66 10.79
CA THR A 47 -0.55 1.91 11.09
C THR A 47 0.26 0.77 10.52
N VAL A 48 1.29 1.10 9.75
CA VAL A 48 2.22 0.12 9.20
C VAL A 48 3.49 0.17 10.03
N THR A 49 4.00 -1.00 10.38
CA THR A 49 5.29 -1.14 11.07
C THR A 49 6.20 -2.03 10.25
N TRP A 50 7.42 -1.60 10.03
CA TRP A 50 8.43 -2.31 9.25
C TRP A 50 9.75 -2.31 10.00
N THR A 51 10.38 -3.48 10.07
CA THR A 51 11.69 -3.63 10.72
C THR A 51 12.68 -4.13 9.69
N GLN A 52 13.76 -3.39 9.48
CA GLN A 52 14.86 -3.77 8.60
C GLN A 52 16.11 -3.93 9.43
N THR A 53 16.77 -5.09 9.32
CA THR A 53 18.11 -5.27 9.87
C THR A 53 19.11 -5.24 8.72
N VAL A 54 20.08 -4.35 8.80
CA VAL A 54 21.19 -4.20 7.84
C VAL A 54 22.44 -4.75 8.52
N ALA A 55 22.96 -5.87 8.02
CA ALA A 55 24.25 -6.37 8.44
C ALA A 55 25.36 -5.63 7.68
N ASP A 56 26.49 -5.37 8.35
CA ASP A 56 27.69 -4.94 7.65
C ASP A 56 28.13 -6.07 6.69
N PRO A 57 28.26 -5.80 5.37
CA PRO A 57 28.69 -6.81 4.40
C PRO A 57 30.04 -7.45 4.75
N ASN A 58 30.89 -6.78 5.53
CA ASN A 58 32.19 -7.29 5.96
C ASN A 58 32.17 -7.93 7.35
N GLY A 59 31.03 -7.92 8.07
CA GLY A 59 30.89 -8.48 9.41
C GLY A 59 31.75 -7.80 10.48
N MET A 60 32.29 -6.61 10.21
CA MET A 60 33.16 -5.84 11.10
C MET A 60 32.35 -4.96 12.06
N ALA A 61 31.07 -4.71 11.78
CA ALA A 61 30.15 -3.99 12.64
C ALA A 61 28.91 -4.84 12.99
N PRO A 62 28.32 -4.64 14.19
CA PRO A 62 27.08 -5.31 14.56
C PRO A 62 25.96 -4.92 13.59
N PRO A 63 25.01 -5.84 13.30
CA PRO A 63 23.85 -5.51 12.47
C PRO A 63 23.05 -4.35 13.07
N MET A 64 22.67 -3.39 12.23
CA MET A 64 21.84 -2.26 12.62
C MET A 64 20.37 -2.59 12.36
N THR A 65 19.52 -2.45 13.37
CA THR A 65 18.07 -2.63 13.21
C THR A 65 17.37 -1.27 13.16
N PHE A 66 16.62 -1.06 12.09
CA PHE A 66 15.76 0.08 11.87
C PHE A 66 14.32 -0.32 12.07
N HIS A 67 13.61 0.39 12.93
CA HIS A 67 12.17 0.28 13.07
C HIS A 67 11.51 1.50 12.45
N PHE A 68 10.63 1.25 11.48
CA PHE A 68 9.82 2.25 10.81
C PHE A 68 8.36 2.04 11.20
N SER A 69 7.66 3.13 11.49
CA SER A 69 6.23 3.09 11.71
C SER A 69 5.56 4.36 11.23
N GLY A 70 4.31 4.25 10.81
CA GLY A 70 3.48 5.41 10.55
C GLY A 70 2.19 5.09 9.82
N PRO A 71 1.37 6.12 9.57
CA PRO A 71 0.07 5.95 8.94
C PRO A 71 0.19 5.55 7.48
N MET A 72 -0.72 4.69 7.05
CA MET A 72 -1.01 4.41 5.65
C MET A 72 -2.53 4.46 5.43
N THR A 73 -2.95 5.07 4.33
CA THR A 73 -4.34 5.10 3.90
C THR A 73 -4.48 4.64 2.46
N ALA A 74 -5.62 4.04 2.14
CA ALA A 74 -5.97 3.66 0.78
C ALA A 74 -7.41 4.07 0.50
N ASP A 75 -7.63 4.85 -0.56
CA ASP A 75 -8.93 5.26 -1.03
C ASP A 75 -9.27 4.46 -2.29
N LEU A 76 -10.31 3.63 -2.20
CA LEU A 76 -10.81 2.80 -3.29
C LEU A 76 -12.16 3.33 -3.79
N ASP A 77 -12.22 3.67 -5.06
CA ASP A 77 -13.47 3.86 -5.79
C ASP A 77 -13.79 2.57 -6.56
N ALA A 78 -14.79 1.81 -6.11
CA ALA A 78 -15.14 0.56 -6.75
C ALA A 78 -15.98 0.73 -8.03
N LYS A 79 -16.51 1.93 -8.32
CA LYS A 79 -17.21 2.17 -9.60
C LYS A 79 -16.20 2.25 -10.74
N THR A 80 -15.07 2.90 -10.48
CA THR A 80 -14.01 3.09 -11.47
C THR A 80 -12.85 2.10 -11.31
N GLY A 81 -12.79 1.40 -10.17
CA GLY A 81 -11.66 0.59 -9.75
C GLY A 81 -10.43 1.44 -9.37
N ALA A 82 -10.55 2.77 -9.29
CA ALA A 82 -9.43 3.64 -8.99
C ALA A 82 -8.97 3.47 -7.54
N LEU A 83 -7.67 3.31 -7.34
CA LEU A 83 -7.05 3.15 -6.03
C LEU A 83 -5.97 4.22 -5.83
N ARG A 84 -6.01 4.89 -4.69
CA ARG A 84 -4.94 5.79 -4.22
C ARG A 84 -4.44 5.30 -2.88
N ILE A 85 -3.13 5.09 -2.74
CA ILE A 85 -2.49 4.71 -1.47
C ILE A 85 -1.53 5.83 -1.08
N GLU A 86 -1.60 6.24 0.18
CA GLU A 86 -0.68 7.22 0.76
C GLU A 86 -0.08 6.67 2.04
N TYR A 87 1.21 6.91 2.25
CA TYR A 87 1.86 6.55 3.50
C TYR A 87 2.90 7.57 3.92
N SER A 88 3.16 7.61 5.23
CA SER A 88 4.28 8.33 5.82
C SER A 88 4.84 7.48 6.94
N LEU A 89 6.06 6.97 6.75
CA LEU A 89 6.78 6.13 7.69
C LEU A 89 7.92 6.95 8.29
N LYS A 90 8.10 6.84 9.59
CA LYS A 90 9.24 7.40 10.32
C LYS A 90 9.98 6.27 11.02
N GLY A 91 11.29 6.32 10.98
CA GLY A 91 12.13 5.39 11.70
C GLY A 91 13.36 6.07 12.26
N SER A 92 13.94 5.42 13.25
CA SER A 92 15.17 5.86 13.89
C SER A 92 15.98 4.66 14.34
N ALA A 93 17.29 4.78 14.22
CA ALA A 93 18.26 3.89 14.86
C ALA A 93 19.17 4.77 15.73
N PRO A 94 18.85 4.91 17.03
CA PRO A 94 19.71 5.62 17.96
C PRO A 94 20.92 4.76 18.34
N ASN A 95 22.01 5.40 18.75
CA ASN A 95 23.21 4.74 19.29
C ASN A 95 23.81 3.68 18.34
N LEU A 96 23.96 4.02 17.06
CA LEU A 96 24.56 3.14 16.04
C LEU A 96 25.97 2.66 16.42
N VAL A 97 26.66 3.40 17.30
CA VAL A 97 27.94 3.02 17.89
C VAL A 97 27.81 3.10 19.42
N GLY A 98 27.02 2.21 20.00
CA GLY A 98 26.97 2.02 21.45
C GLY A 98 28.07 1.08 21.91
N GLY A 99 29.10 1.57 22.61
CA GLY A 99 29.91 0.68 23.44
C GLY A 99 31.30 1.12 23.92
N ALA A 100 32.08 1.91 23.18
CA ALA A 100 33.52 2.04 23.50
C ALA A 100 33.96 3.36 24.14
N THR A 101 33.25 4.47 23.92
CA THR A 101 33.72 5.80 24.34
C THR A 101 32.57 6.63 24.92
N VAL A 102 32.65 6.95 26.21
CA VAL A 102 31.69 7.83 26.88
C VAL A 102 31.63 9.18 26.16
N GLY A 103 30.44 9.60 25.75
CA GLY A 103 30.19 10.90 25.11
C GLY A 103 30.02 10.86 23.59
N ILE A 104 30.46 9.82 22.89
CA ILE A 104 30.22 9.71 21.43
C ILE A 104 28.83 9.12 21.17
N SER A 105 28.02 9.78 20.35
CA SER A 105 26.73 9.25 19.91
C SER A 105 26.59 9.35 18.39
N MET A 106 26.01 8.32 17.78
CA MET A 106 25.66 8.32 16.36
C MET A 106 24.20 7.94 16.22
N ASN A 107 23.43 8.82 15.59
CA ASN A 107 21.99 8.67 15.44
C ASN A 107 21.61 8.80 13.97
N LEU A 108 20.74 7.89 13.50
CA LEU A 108 20.14 7.97 12.17
C LEU A 108 18.62 8.05 12.34
N SER A 109 18.02 9.08 11.76
CA SER A 109 16.57 9.19 11.61
C SER A 109 16.21 9.19 10.13
N MET A 110 15.07 8.61 9.78
CA MET A 110 14.65 8.49 8.39
C MET A 110 13.13 8.60 8.28
N THR A 111 12.68 9.39 7.31
CA THR A 111 11.27 9.53 6.94
C THR A 111 11.10 9.07 5.50
N SER A 112 10.10 8.24 5.23
CA SER A 112 9.73 7.81 3.89
C SER A 112 8.24 8.05 3.66
N SER A 113 7.88 8.73 2.57
CA SER A 113 6.50 9.01 2.23
C SER A 113 6.27 8.88 0.74
N GLY A 114 5.12 8.34 0.35
CA GLY A 114 4.75 8.17 -1.04
C GLY A 114 3.26 8.27 -1.25
N ALA A 115 2.90 8.62 -2.48
CA ALA A 115 1.54 8.56 -3.00
C ALA A 115 1.54 7.68 -4.24
N LEU A 116 0.76 6.62 -4.20
CA LEU A 116 0.66 5.61 -5.24
C LEU A 116 -0.73 5.66 -5.84
N THR A 117 -0.80 5.51 -7.15
CA THR A 117 -2.05 5.43 -7.89
C THR A 117 -2.11 4.11 -8.63
N GLY A 118 -3.30 3.53 -8.70
CA GLY A 118 -3.45 2.18 -9.20
C GLY A 118 -4.88 1.81 -9.52
N ARG A 119 -5.07 0.50 -9.68
CA ARG A 119 -6.39 -0.09 -9.88
C ARG A 119 -6.61 -1.30 -8.98
N ALA A 120 -7.88 -1.50 -8.66
CA ALA A 120 -8.38 -2.63 -7.90
C ALA A 120 -9.55 -3.26 -8.66
N GLU A 121 -9.43 -4.55 -8.95
CA GLU A 121 -10.39 -5.31 -9.75
C GLU A 121 -10.34 -6.78 -9.35
N GLY A 122 -11.49 -7.46 -9.35
CA GLY A 122 -11.56 -8.90 -9.03
C GLY A 122 -11.00 -9.28 -7.65
N GLY A 123 -11.09 -8.39 -6.65
CA GLY A 123 -10.57 -8.63 -5.30
C GLY A 123 -9.05 -8.43 -5.15
N SER A 124 -8.34 -8.06 -6.21
CA SER A 124 -6.89 -7.78 -6.20
C SER A 124 -6.60 -6.34 -6.58
N PHE A 125 -5.49 -5.78 -6.11
CA PHE A 125 -5.07 -4.44 -6.46
C PHE A 125 -3.59 -4.34 -6.80
N SER A 126 -3.26 -3.32 -7.59
CA SER A 126 -1.89 -2.91 -7.89
C SER A 126 -1.84 -1.39 -8.01
N ALA A 127 -0.84 -0.77 -7.38
CA ALA A 127 -0.59 0.67 -7.44
C ALA A 127 0.91 0.95 -7.53
N GLU A 128 1.27 2.02 -8.20
CA GLU A 128 2.66 2.47 -8.34
C GLU A 128 2.72 3.98 -8.11
N GLY A 129 3.84 4.45 -7.57
CA GLY A 129 4.09 5.87 -7.39
C GLY A 129 5.51 6.16 -6.96
N ALA A 130 5.82 7.45 -6.86
CA ALA A 130 7.09 7.91 -6.32
C ALA A 130 7.03 7.98 -4.79
N ALA A 131 8.11 7.56 -4.15
CA ALA A 131 8.33 7.72 -2.73
C ALA A 131 9.55 8.60 -2.51
N THR A 132 9.41 9.58 -1.62
CA THR A 132 10.52 10.41 -1.15
C THR A 132 11.00 9.86 0.19
N SER A 133 12.31 9.70 0.32
CA SER A 133 12.96 9.36 1.58
C SER A 133 13.91 10.49 1.98
N VAL A 134 13.89 10.86 3.25
CA VAL A 134 14.84 11.79 3.85
C VAL A 134 15.48 11.09 5.04
N SER A 135 16.80 11.06 5.07
CA SER A 135 17.57 10.54 6.20
C SER A 135 18.44 11.65 6.79
N HIS A 136 18.49 11.70 8.11
CA HIS A 136 19.34 12.60 8.87
C HIS A 136 20.24 11.76 9.77
N PHE A 137 21.54 11.86 9.53
CA PHE A 137 22.58 11.29 10.34
C PHE A 137 23.22 12.38 11.19
N ARG A 138 23.42 12.09 12.46
CA ARG A 138 24.14 12.97 13.40
C ARG A 138 25.16 12.15 14.17
N ALA A 139 26.41 12.60 14.13
CA ALA A 139 27.48 12.14 15.00
C ALA A 139 27.86 13.26 15.97
N ASP A 140 27.79 12.95 17.26
CA ASP A 140 28.27 13.79 18.35
C ASP A 140 29.49 13.12 18.98
N PHE A 141 30.55 13.89 19.23
CA PHE A 141 31.82 13.39 19.76
C PHE A 141 32.02 13.71 21.24
N GLY A 142 30.98 14.15 21.94
CA GLY A 142 30.97 14.28 23.41
C GLY A 142 31.65 15.53 23.96
N GLY A 143 32.07 16.45 23.07
CA GLY A 143 32.57 17.78 23.46
C GLY A 143 33.83 17.78 24.32
N LEU A 144 34.60 16.68 24.34
CA LEU A 144 35.90 16.62 24.99
C LEU A 144 36.89 17.58 24.31
N GLU A 145 37.86 18.09 25.07
CA GLU A 145 38.90 18.98 24.54
C GLU A 145 39.66 18.28 23.39
N GLY A 146 39.66 18.90 22.20
CA GLY A 146 40.23 18.33 20.97
C GLY A 146 39.28 17.46 20.14
N ALA A 147 38.03 17.24 20.57
CA ALA A 147 37.04 16.54 19.78
C ALA A 147 36.58 17.37 18.57
N PRO A 148 36.32 16.74 17.40
CA PRO A 148 35.68 17.41 16.28
C PRO A 148 34.31 17.97 16.67
N PRO A 149 33.84 19.05 16.00
CA PRO A 149 32.47 19.50 16.15
C PRO A 149 31.48 18.40 15.71
N PRO A 150 30.23 18.41 16.23
CA PRO A 150 29.19 17.51 15.78
C PRO A 150 29.02 17.55 14.25
N GLN A 151 28.87 16.38 13.64
CA GLN A 151 28.66 16.23 12.22
C GLN A 151 27.19 15.90 11.96
N GLU A 152 26.57 16.63 11.03
CA GLU A 152 25.21 16.38 10.60
C GLU A 152 25.20 16.20 9.08
N GLN A 153 24.51 15.16 8.62
CA GLN A 153 24.33 14.88 7.21
C GLN A 153 22.86 14.62 6.94
N THR A 154 22.31 15.33 5.96
CA THR A 154 20.96 15.08 5.44
C THR A 154 21.06 14.54 4.03
N GLN A 155 20.44 13.39 3.77
CA GLN A 155 20.30 12.86 2.41
C GLN A 155 18.84 12.74 2.04
N ARG A 156 18.51 13.14 0.81
CA ARG A 156 17.19 12.98 0.23
C ARG A 156 17.28 12.07 -0.99
N GLY A 157 16.41 11.08 -1.07
CA GLY A 157 16.28 10.17 -2.19
C GLY A 157 14.84 10.11 -2.70
N SER A 158 14.68 9.72 -3.96
CA SER A 158 13.38 9.39 -4.55
C SER A 158 13.50 8.03 -5.22
N ALA A 159 12.48 7.18 -5.05
CA ALA A 159 12.42 5.88 -5.68
C ALA A 159 10.99 5.54 -6.10
N THR A 160 10.84 4.76 -7.16
CA THR A 160 9.55 4.17 -7.51
C THR A 160 9.21 3.07 -6.53
N VAL A 161 7.96 3.03 -6.09
CA VAL A 161 7.43 2.03 -5.16
C VAL A 161 6.15 1.44 -5.72
N ARG A 162 5.99 0.13 -5.57
CA ARG A 162 4.81 -0.63 -5.99
C ARG A 162 4.12 -1.24 -4.78
N ALA A 163 2.80 -1.08 -4.73
CA ALA A 163 1.93 -1.78 -3.80
C ALA A 163 1.07 -2.79 -4.55
N SER A 164 0.96 -4.01 -4.05
CA SER A 164 0.07 -5.03 -4.63
C SER A 164 -0.49 -5.93 -3.55
N GLY A 165 -1.69 -6.45 -3.77
CA GLY A 165 -2.31 -7.34 -2.80
C GLY A 165 -3.78 -7.61 -3.08
N THR A 166 -4.53 -7.89 -2.02
CA THR A 166 -5.95 -8.21 -2.07
C THR A 166 -6.76 -7.25 -1.20
N TYR A 167 -8.02 -7.09 -1.56
CA TYR A 167 -8.96 -6.29 -0.79
C TYR A 167 -10.26 -7.05 -0.59
N THR A 168 -10.88 -6.82 0.56
CA THR A 168 -12.22 -7.27 0.91
C THR A 168 -13.07 -6.05 1.24
N ARG A 169 -14.31 -6.27 1.67
CA ARG A 169 -15.17 -5.19 2.16
C ARG A 169 -14.56 -4.43 3.35
N GLU A 170 -13.80 -5.12 4.20
CA GLU A 170 -13.36 -4.60 5.50
C GLU A 170 -11.86 -4.33 5.55
N THR A 171 -11.08 -4.98 4.70
CA THR A 171 -9.61 -4.96 4.80
C THR A 171 -8.94 -4.83 3.44
N LEU A 172 -7.80 -4.14 3.41
CA LEU A 172 -6.91 -4.10 2.26
C LEU A 172 -5.52 -4.55 2.72
N THR A 173 -5.06 -5.69 2.20
CA THR A 173 -3.80 -6.33 2.60
C THR A 173 -2.87 -6.45 1.42
N GLY A 174 -1.62 -6.08 1.59
CA GLY A 174 -0.66 -6.15 0.50
C GLY A 174 0.79 -5.99 0.92
N THR A 175 1.63 -5.93 -0.10
CA THR A 175 3.06 -5.71 -0.01
C THR A 175 3.42 -4.39 -0.69
N LEU A 176 4.36 -3.67 -0.11
CA LEU A 176 5.01 -2.49 -0.66
C LEU A 176 6.45 -2.86 -1.02
N THR A 177 6.87 -2.60 -2.25
CA THR A 177 8.17 -3.00 -2.78
C THR A 177 8.82 -1.88 -3.57
N THR A 178 10.15 -1.83 -3.55
CA THR A 178 10.96 -0.93 -4.40
C THR A 178 11.63 -1.78 -5.48
N PRO A 179 11.31 -1.59 -6.77
CA PRO A 179 11.92 -2.37 -7.85
C PRO A 179 13.44 -2.24 -7.86
N GLY A 180 14.15 -3.36 -8.04
CA GLY A 180 15.62 -3.39 -8.07
C GLY A 180 16.31 -3.24 -6.71
N SER A 181 15.55 -3.08 -5.63
CA SER A 181 16.09 -3.04 -4.27
C SER A 181 16.21 -4.45 -3.68
N GLN A 182 17.31 -4.70 -2.97
CA GLN A 182 17.45 -5.87 -2.09
C GLN A 182 16.67 -5.69 -0.77
N ALA A 183 15.96 -4.56 -0.60
CA ALA A 183 15.13 -4.32 0.57
C ALA A 183 13.97 -5.31 0.63
N ARG A 184 13.73 -5.84 1.83
CA ARG A 184 12.60 -6.74 2.08
C ARG A 184 11.27 -6.02 1.82
N PRO A 185 10.31 -6.66 1.15
CA PRO A 185 8.96 -6.14 1.03
C PRO A 185 8.37 -5.75 2.39
N LEU A 186 7.64 -4.64 2.41
CA LEU A 186 6.89 -4.21 3.58
C LEU A 186 5.46 -4.74 3.46
N ASN A 187 5.01 -5.54 4.42
CA ASN A 187 3.64 -6.04 4.46
C ASN A 187 2.76 -5.05 5.23
N PHE A 188 1.53 -4.86 4.77
CA PHE A 188 0.57 -4.00 5.44
C PHE A 188 -0.84 -4.58 5.37
N THR A 189 -1.63 -4.27 6.40
CA THR A 189 -3.07 -4.52 6.45
C THR A 189 -3.75 -3.24 6.91
N LEU A 190 -4.65 -2.74 6.10
CA LEU A 190 -5.49 -1.57 6.39
C LEU A 190 -6.91 -2.04 6.64
N SER A 191 -7.60 -1.37 7.55
CA SER A 191 -9.01 -1.64 7.86
C SER A 191 -9.87 -0.48 7.37
N LYS A 192 -11.06 -0.79 6.90
CA LYS A 192 -12.05 0.22 6.51
C LYS A 192 -12.55 0.95 7.76
N GLY A 193 -12.60 2.28 7.69
CA GLY A 193 -13.25 3.06 8.73
C GLY A 193 -14.73 2.69 8.83
N ARG A 194 -15.21 2.39 10.04
CA ARG A 194 -16.64 2.12 10.30
C ARG A 194 -17.47 3.39 10.23
#